data_AF-A0A0W7X925-F1
#
_entry.id   AF-A0A0W7X925-F1
#
_cell.length_a   1.000
_cell.length_b   1.000
_cell.length_c   1.000
_cell.angle_alpha   90.00
_cell.angle_beta   90.00
_cell.angle_gamma   90.00
#
_symmetry.space_group_name_H-M   'P 1'
#
loop_
_entity.id
_entity.type
_entity.pdbx_description
1 polymer ?
#
loop_
_entity_poly.entity_id
_entity_poly.type
_entity_poly.pdbx_seq_one_letter_code
_entity_poly.pdbx_strand_id
1 'polypeptide(L)'
;MLRREPMLSSRVFIWQQFTRLTPDEVLEVIPLFHPVWADADPEDIAFADSHAAHGNFRAWAQLTAHTLTALARTGRARVDQKLLRWAFSRLA
;
A
#
# COMPACT_ATOMS: atom_id res chain seq x y z
N MET A 1 -24.18 3.23 2.17
CA MET A 1 -25.33 2.43 2.65
C MET A 1 -25.88 2.95 3.98
N LEU A 2 -25.08 3.11 5.05
CA LEU A 2 -25.63 3.49 6.37
C LEU A 2 -26.21 4.92 6.47
N ARG A 3 -25.65 5.92 5.75
CA ARG A 3 -26.19 7.30 5.71
C ARG A 3 -27.60 7.41 5.12
N ARG A 4 -28.07 6.39 4.38
CA ARG A 4 -29.39 6.38 3.75
C ARG A 4 -30.49 5.87 4.69
N GLU A 5 -30.12 5.37 5.87
CA GLU A 5 -31.05 4.84 6.89
C GLU A 5 -31.04 5.75 8.13
N PRO A 6 -31.96 6.73 8.25
CA PRO A 6 -31.91 7.77 9.28
C PRO A 6 -31.92 7.25 10.72
N MET A 7 -32.65 6.14 10.97
CA MET A 7 -32.73 5.53 12.31
C MET A 7 -31.43 4.86 12.76
N LEU A 8 -30.57 4.47 11.81
CA LEU A 8 -29.28 3.85 12.09
C LEU A 8 -28.16 4.89 12.08
N SER A 9 -28.20 5.86 11.16
CA SER A 9 -27.19 6.91 11.06
C SER A 9 -27.19 7.85 12.26
N SER A 10 -28.36 8.08 12.89
CA SER A 10 -28.49 8.89 14.10
C SER A 10 -27.78 8.30 15.33
N ARG A 11 -27.44 6.99 15.30
CA ARG A 11 -26.72 6.30 16.38
C ARG A 11 -25.20 6.37 16.22
N VAL A 12 -24.70 6.94 15.12
CA VAL A 12 -23.27 7.11 14.86
C VAL A 12 -22.82 8.46 15.40
N PHE A 13 -22.05 8.44 16.49
CA PHE A 13 -21.54 9.65 17.13
C PHE A 13 -20.43 10.34 16.31
N ILE A 14 -19.54 9.57 15.68
CA ILE A 14 -18.43 10.08 14.87
C ILE A 14 -18.36 9.33 13.54
N TRP A 15 -18.30 10.09 12.45
CA TRP A 15 -18.01 9.57 11.12
C TRP A 15 -16.54 9.81 10.79
N GLN A 16 -15.67 8.92 11.25
CA GLN A 16 -14.25 9.03 10.92
C GLN A 16 -14.04 8.72 9.44
N GLN A 17 -13.41 9.66 8.73
CA GLN A 17 -12.95 9.44 7.37
C GLN A 17 -11.45 9.14 7.40
N PHE A 18 -11.05 8.13 6.63
CA PHE A 18 -9.64 7.86 6.35
C PHE A 18 -9.36 8.31 4.93
N THR A 19 -8.31 9.09 4.76
CA THR A 19 -7.82 9.53 3.46
C THR A 19 -6.63 8.68 3.02
N ARG A 20 -6.24 8.84 1.76
CA ARG A 20 -4.97 8.29 1.28
C ARG A 20 -3.83 9.01 1.99
N LEU A 21 -2.73 8.30 2.19
CA LEU A 21 -1.47 8.90 2.59
C LEU A 21 -0.99 9.86 1.51
N THR A 22 -0.42 10.98 1.92
CA THR A 22 0.37 11.86 1.07
C THR A 22 1.69 11.19 0.70
N PRO A 23 2.39 11.66 -0.35
CA PRO A 23 3.70 11.11 -0.71
C PRO A 23 4.71 11.11 0.44
N ASP A 24 4.72 12.16 1.27
CA ASP A 24 5.61 12.25 2.42
C ASP A 24 5.23 11.24 3.51
N GLU A 25 3.93 11.14 3.83
CA GLU A 25 3.42 10.13 4.78
C GLU A 25 3.70 8.70 4.29
N VAL A 26 3.67 8.44 2.97
CA VAL A 26 4.03 7.15 2.40
C VAL A 26 5.48 6.78 2.76
N LEU A 27 6.41 7.71 2.60
CA LEU A 27 7.82 7.46 2.90
C LEU A 27 8.08 7.25 4.40
N GLU A 28 7.27 7.84 5.27
CA GLU A 28 7.36 7.61 6.72
C GLU A 28 6.71 6.29 7.15
N VAL A 29 5.57 5.96 6.56
CA VAL A 29 4.68 4.89 7.06
C VAL A 29 4.98 3.54 6.43
N ILE A 30 5.30 3.48 5.14
CA ILE A 30 5.48 2.21 4.43
C ILE A 30 6.68 1.39 4.90
N PRO A 31 7.85 1.98 5.24
CA PRO A 31 8.93 1.22 5.85
C PRO A 31 8.52 0.48 7.14
N LEU A 32 7.55 1.04 7.89
CA LEU A 32 7.02 0.47 9.13
C LEU A 32 5.88 -0.53 8.90
N PHE A 33 5.28 -0.51 7.71
CA PHE A 33 4.09 -1.31 7.40
C PHE A 33 4.39 -2.81 7.31
N HIS A 34 5.51 -3.20 6.70
CA HIS A 34 5.91 -4.60 6.56
C HIS A 34 7.44 -4.73 6.39
N PRO A 35 8.09 -5.78 6.96
CA PRO A 35 9.55 -5.94 6.89
C PRO A 35 10.18 -5.93 5.49
N VAL A 36 9.40 -6.27 4.45
CA VAL A 36 9.85 -6.24 3.06
C VAL A 36 10.20 -4.81 2.58
N TRP A 37 9.64 -3.80 3.22
CA TRP A 37 9.83 -2.39 2.90
C TRP A 37 10.80 -1.67 3.85
N ALA A 38 11.17 -2.30 4.98
CA ALA A 38 11.95 -1.65 6.04
C ALA A 38 13.31 -1.11 5.56
N ASP A 39 13.97 -1.86 4.68
CA ASP A 39 15.27 -1.50 4.09
C ASP A 39 15.16 -1.18 2.58
N ALA A 40 13.94 -0.94 2.07
CA ALA A 40 13.75 -0.57 0.68
C ALA A 40 14.23 0.87 0.43
N ASP A 41 14.75 1.13 -0.76
CA ASP A 41 15.14 2.48 -1.15
C ASP A 41 13.90 3.39 -1.17
N PRO A 42 13.95 4.60 -0.59
CA PRO A 42 12.85 5.57 -0.67
C PRO A 42 12.38 5.82 -2.12
N GLU A 43 13.27 5.77 -3.11
CA GLU A 43 12.91 5.91 -4.53
C GLU A 43 12.08 4.72 -5.04
N ASP A 44 12.36 3.50 -4.56
CA ASP A 44 11.58 2.30 -4.88
C ASP A 44 10.20 2.36 -4.23
N ILE A 45 10.09 2.87 -3.00
CA ILE A 45 8.81 3.09 -2.31
C ILE A 45 7.98 4.15 -3.06
N ALA A 46 8.59 5.28 -3.43
CA ALA A 46 7.91 6.32 -4.22
C ALA A 46 7.47 5.82 -5.60
N PHE A 47 8.30 4.99 -6.24
CA PHE A 47 7.96 4.34 -7.51
C PHE A 47 6.76 3.38 -7.35
N ALA A 48 6.76 2.55 -6.31
CA ALA A 48 5.64 1.69 -5.95
C ALA A 48 4.34 2.46 -5.71
N ASP A 49 4.41 3.57 -4.96
CA ASP A 49 3.23 4.38 -4.66
C ASP A 49 2.65 5.03 -5.91
N SER A 50 3.50 5.69 -6.69
CA SER A 50 3.10 6.43 -7.89
C SER A 50 2.51 5.56 -8.99
N HIS A 51 2.85 4.26 -9.05
CA HIS A 51 2.43 3.35 -10.11
C HIS A 51 1.31 2.39 -9.71
N ALA A 52 1.14 2.09 -8.42
CA ALA A 52 0.22 1.05 -7.99
C ALA A 52 -0.59 1.41 -6.74
N ALA A 53 0.07 1.90 -5.68
CA ALA A 53 -0.57 1.96 -4.37
C ALA A 53 -1.29 3.29 -4.10
N HIS A 54 -0.80 4.41 -4.62
CA HIS A 54 -1.39 5.75 -4.55
C HIS A 54 -1.89 6.15 -3.14
N GLY A 55 -1.07 5.92 -2.12
CA GLY A 55 -1.37 6.19 -0.71
C GLY A 55 -2.46 5.31 -0.10
N ASN A 56 -2.92 4.27 -0.79
CA ASN A 56 -3.99 3.38 -0.33
C ASN A 56 -3.43 2.11 0.33
N PHE A 57 -3.65 1.95 1.63
CA PHE A 57 -3.16 0.79 2.38
C PHE A 57 -3.64 -0.58 1.84
N ARG A 58 -4.85 -0.68 1.29
CA ARG A 58 -5.32 -1.94 0.70
C ARG A 58 -4.51 -2.29 -0.55
N ALA A 59 -4.18 -1.31 -1.38
CA ALA A 59 -3.31 -1.51 -2.52
C ALA A 59 -1.88 -1.85 -2.08
N TRP A 60 -1.35 -1.20 -1.04
CA TRP A 60 -0.07 -1.55 -0.43
C TRP A 60 -0.02 -3.00 0.09
N ALA A 61 -1.09 -3.49 0.72
CA ALA A 61 -1.18 -4.89 1.15
C ALA A 61 -1.14 -5.87 -0.03
N GLN A 62 -1.88 -5.59 -1.12
CA GLN A 62 -1.85 -6.42 -2.33
C GLN A 62 -0.46 -6.40 -2.97
N LEU A 63 0.14 -5.22 -3.12
CA LEU A 63 1.49 -5.08 -3.67
C LEU A 63 2.53 -5.82 -2.82
N THR A 64 2.41 -5.76 -1.49
CA THR A 64 3.28 -6.48 -0.55
C THR A 64 3.23 -7.99 -0.79
N ALA A 65 2.04 -8.58 -0.96
CA ALA A 65 1.90 -10.01 -1.22
C ALA A 65 2.58 -10.44 -2.54
N HIS A 66 2.43 -9.65 -3.61
CA HIS A 66 3.10 -9.91 -4.89
C HIS A 66 4.61 -9.71 -4.81
N THR A 67 5.06 -8.70 -4.07
CA THR A 67 6.48 -8.43 -3.83
C THR A 67 7.16 -9.59 -3.11
N LEU A 68 6.53 -10.13 -2.05
CA LEU A 68 7.02 -11.31 -1.35
C LEU A 68 7.13 -12.53 -2.29
N THR A 69 6.12 -12.74 -3.12
CA THR A 69 6.13 -13.82 -4.13
C THR A 69 7.29 -13.63 -5.13
N ALA A 70 7.53 -12.40 -5.57
CA ALA A 70 8.59 -12.08 -6.51
C ALA A 70 9.99 -12.31 -5.90
N LEU A 71 10.20 -11.88 -4.66
CA LEU A 71 11.46 -12.06 -3.94
C LEU A 71 11.78 -13.55 -3.77
N ALA A 72 10.80 -14.33 -3.32
CA ALA A 72 10.95 -15.78 -3.16
C ALA A 72 11.32 -16.49 -4.48
N ARG A 73 10.72 -16.07 -5.61
CA ARG A 73 10.99 -16.66 -6.92
C ARG A 73 12.33 -16.25 -7.54
N THR A 74 12.80 -15.04 -7.22
CA THR A 74 14.01 -14.46 -7.83
C THR A 74 15.25 -14.62 -6.97
N GLY A 75 15.10 -14.97 -5.68
CA GLY A 75 16.21 -15.04 -4.73
C GLY A 75 16.81 -13.68 -4.38
N ARG A 76 16.12 -12.56 -4.72
CA ARG A 76 16.58 -11.21 -4.39
C ARG A 76 16.40 -10.95 -2.90
N ALA A 77 17.37 -10.26 -2.32
CA ALA A 77 17.35 -9.88 -0.91
C ALA A 77 16.51 -8.63 -0.62
N ARG A 78 16.31 -7.76 -1.63
CA ARG A 78 15.64 -6.46 -1.48
C ARG A 78 14.72 -6.16 -2.67
N VAL A 79 13.76 -5.30 -2.41
CA VAL A 79 12.88 -4.74 -3.44
C VAL A 79 13.69 -3.78 -4.31
N ASP A 80 13.45 -3.83 -5.62
CA ASP A 80 13.99 -2.90 -6.61
C ASP A 80 12.91 -2.60 -7.66
N GLN A 81 13.05 -1.50 -8.42
CA GLN A 81 12.08 -1.15 -9.46
C GLN A 81 11.84 -2.26 -10.51
N LYS A 82 12.82 -3.13 -10.78
CA LYS A 82 12.67 -4.22 -11.76
C LYS A 82 11.69 -5.28 -11.23
N LEU A 83 11.79 -5.62 -9.95
CA LEU A 83 10.88 -6.51 -9.25
C LEU A 83 9.50 -5.87 -9.12
N LEU A 84 9.44 -4.58 -8.80
CA LEU A 84 8.18 -3.84 -8.69
C LEU A 84 7.42 -3.81 -10.02
N ARG A 85 8.09 -3.58 -11.14
CA ARG A 85 7.46 -3.68 -12.48
C ARG A 85 6.85 -5.06 -12.74
N TRP A 86 7.48 -6.13 -12.28
CA TRP A 86 6.88 -7.46 -12.33
C TRP A 86 5.66 -7.57 -11.41
N ALA A 87 5.76 -7.07 -10.16
CA ALA A 87 4.66 -7.13 -9.21
C ALA A 87 3.43 -6.35 -9.71
N PHE A 88 3.61 -5.20 -10.35
CA PHE A 88 2.53 -4.42 -10.96
C PHE A 88 1.77 -5.19 -12.03
N SER A 89 2.48 -5.99 -12.84
CA SER A 89 1.85 -6.83 -13.87
C SER A 89 0.89 -7.89 -13.29
N ARG A 90 0.92 -8.10 -11.97
CA ARG A 90 0.08 -9.07 -11.26
C ARG A 90 -1.12 -8.44 -10.52
N LEU A 91 -1.25 -7.11 -10.52
CA LEU A 91 -2.33 -6.37 -9.84
C LEU A 91 -3.63 -6.24 -10.66
N ALA A 92 -3.77 -7.00 -11.75
CA ALA A 92 -4.96 -6.99 -12.61
C ALA A 92 -6.22 -7.50 -11.89
#